data_AF-A0A182S8I3-F1
#
_entry.id   AF-A0A182S8I3-F1
#
_cell.length_a   1.000
_cell.length_b   1.000
_cell.length_c   1.000
_cell.angle_alpha   90.00
_cell.angle_beta   90.00
_cell.angle_gamma   90.00
#
_symmetry.space_group_name_H-M   'P 1'
#
loop_
_entity.id
_entity.type
_entity.pdbx_description
1 polymer ?
#
loop_
_entity_poly.entity_id
_entity_poly.type
_entity_poly.pdbx_seq_one_letter_code
_entity_poly.pdbx_strand_id
1 'polypeptide(L)'
;MYTTHRKNLFNLHQIALFLGDLWIILVILTHTIVEAKPQAVQNNGNSSIAPRFGAHGNDVNEYAYVSSWPILDRKLGSVSAVAIDGAGNVVIFHRGSHVWKFESFDAKDVYQEAADGPIPQHTVLKFTPDTGSLLQEWGSNLFYMPHGLTIDHEQNYWLTDVALHQVFKFDLNHSTTEPVLTLGTRFEPGNDMYHYCKPTAVAVLKSGEFFVADGYCNGRI
;
A
#
# COMPACT_ATOMS: atom_id res chain seq x y z
N MET A 1 40.19 -26.14 -10.57
CA MET A 1 40.35 -26.85 -9.29
C MET A 1 39.17 -26.47 -8.40
N TYR A 2 38.32 -27.44 -8.08
CA TYR A 2 37.17 -27.29 -7.19
C TYR A 2 37.64 -27.21 -5.73
N THR A 3 37.09 -26.28 -4.96
CA THR A 3 37.10 -26.36 -3.49
C THR A 3 35.73 -25.99 -2.96
N THR A 4 35.00 -27.04 -2.56
CA THR A 4 33.72 -27.01 -1.88
C THR A 4 33.93 -26.57 -0.42
N HIS A 5 33.20 -25.55 0.04
CA HIS A 5 32.97 -25.37 1.48
C HIS A 5 31.47 -25.24 1.74
N ARG A 6 30.85 -26.38 2.05
CA ARG A 6 29.61 -26.43 2.85
C ARG A 6 29.97 -26.09 4.29
N LYS A 7 29.22 -25.17 4.91
CA LYS A 7 28.79 -25.28 6.31
C LYS A 7 27.37 -24.72 6.44
N ASN A 8 26.40 -25.64 6.40
CA ASN A 8 25.08 -25.44 6.99
C ASN A 8 25.24 -25.56 8.51
N LEU A 9 24.77 -24.57 9.26
CA LEU A 9 24.52 -24.68 10.69
C LEU A 9 23.10 -24.20 10.95
N PHE A 10 22.14 -25.13 10.82
CA PHE A 10 20.79 -24.96 11.36
C PHE A 10 20.83 -25.35 12.83
N ASN A 11 20.45 -24.43 13.72
CA ASN A 11 20.35 -24.71 15.15
C ASN A 11 18.90 -25.14 15.44
N LEU A 12 18.63 -26.45 15.46
CA LEU A 12 17.32 -27.01 15.77
C LEU A 12 17.15 -27.17 17.28
N HIS A 13 16.15 -26.51 17.88
CA HIS A 13 15.62 -26.90 19.18
C HIS A 13 14.41 -27.81 18.94
N GLN A 14 14.53 -29.09 19.32
CA GLN A 14 13.40 -30.02 19.35
C GLN A 14 12.70 -29.93 20.70
N ILE A 15 11.40 -29.67 20.70
CA ILE A 15 10.52 -29.87 21.87
C ILE A 15 9.56 -30.99 21.50
N ALA A 16 9.59 -32.09 22.25
CA ALA A 16 8.65 -33.18 22.12
C ALA A 16 7.57 -33.06 23.21
N LEU A 17 6.29 -33.04 22.80
CA LEU A 17 5.14 -33.15 23.70
C LEU A 17 4.46 -34.51 23.47
N PHE A 18 4.21 -35.24 24.55
CA PHE A 18 3.64 -36.59 24.54
C PHE A 18 2.12 -36.54 24.69
N LEU A 19 1.38 -36.97 23.65
CA LEU A 19 -0.04 -37.31 23.73
C LEU A 19 -0.36 -38.49 22.78
N GLY A 20 -0.21 -39.73 23.28
CA GLY A 20 -0.67 -40.96 22.60
C GLY A 20 0.06 -41.36 21.31
N ASP A 21 -0.29 -42.53 20.77
CA ASP A 21 0.45 -43.31 19.76
C ASP A 21 0.44 -42.74 18.32
N LEU A 22 0.49 -41.43 18.15
CA LEU A 22 0.61 -40.78 16.84
C LEU A 22 1.77 -39.76 16.83
N TRP A 23 2.76 -39.98 15.95
CA TRP A 23 3.91 -39.10 15.80
C TRP A 23 3.56 -37.88 14.92
N ILE A 24 3.52 -36.69 15.51
CA ILE A 24 3.47 -35.42 14.76
C ILE A 24 4.80 -34.68 14.99
N ILE A 25 5.57 -34.46 13.92
CA ILE A 25 6.76 -33.61 13.96
C ILE A 25 6.33 -32.18 13.60
N LEU A 26 6.32 -31.28 14.59
CA LEU A 26 6.14 -29.86 14.36
C LEU A 26 7.52 -29.20 14.17
N VAL A 27 7.79 -28.69 12.97
CA VAL A 27 8.99 -27.89 12.68
C VAL A 27 8.63 -26.42 12.80
N ILE A 28 9.08 -25.75 13.86
CA ILE A 28 8.97 -24.30 13.99
C ILE A 28 10.24 -23.67 13.42
N LEU A 29 10.10 -22.96 12.30
CA LEU A 29 11.17 -22.13 11.73
C LEU A 29 11.24 -20.82 12.50
N THR A 30 12.27 -20.64 13.32
CA THR A 30 12.62 -19.33 13.86
C THR A 30 13.53 -18.60 12.88
N HIS A 31 13.02 -17.54 12.25
CA HIS A 31 13.87 -16.63 11.48
C HIS A 31 14.66 -15.75 12.45
N THR A 32 15.98 -15.88 12.45
CA THR A 32 16.87 -14.88 13.05
C THR A 32 16.93 -13.70 12.10
N ILE A 33 16.32 -12.57 12.47
CA ILE A 33 16.56 -11.30 11.78
C ILE A 33 17.96 -10.86 12.17
N VAL A 34 18.90 -10.85 11.22
CA VAL A 34 20.20 -10.22 11.41
C VAL A 34 19.98 -8.71 11.26
N GLU A 35 19.93 -7.99 12.39
CA GLU A 35 20.06 -6.53 12.35
C GLU A 35 21.47 -6.18 11.87
N ALA A 36 21.55 -5.49 10.73
CA ALA A 36 22.79 -4.89 10.27
C ALA A 36 23.15 -3.74 11.22
N LYS A 37 24.16 -3.96 12.06
CA LYS A 37 24.69 -2.94 12.96
C LYS A 37 25.39 -1.85 12.13
N PRO A 38 25.04 -0.56 12.28
CA PRO A 38 25.75 0.50 11.57
C PRO A 38 27.22 0.51 11.99
N GLN A 39 28.14 0.51 11.03
CA GLN A 39 29.54 0.80 11.32
C GLN A 39 29.70 2.30 11.55
N ALA A 40 30.16 2.66 12.74
CA ALA A 40 30.50 4.03 13.08
C ALA A 40 31.79 4.44 12.35
N VAL A 41 31.68 5.34 11.37
CA VAL A 41 32.82 6.09 10.86
C VAL A 41 32.92 7.35 11.73
N GLN A 42 33.99 7.43 12.52
CA GLN A 42 34.34 8.62 13.29
C GLN A 42 34.80 9.72 12.33
N ASN A 43 33.99 10.77 12.16
CA ASN A 43 34.44 12.03 11.59
C ASN A 43 34.01 13.17 12.50
N ASN A 44 34.99 13.94 12.96
CA ASN A 44 34.82 15.10 13.82
C ASN A 44 34.05 16.21 13.07
N GLY A 45 32.86 16.56 13.56
CA GLY A 45 32.18 17.81 13.21
C GLY A 45 30.69 17.67 12.89
N ASN A 46 29.86 18.03 13.88
CA ASN A 46 28.44 18.43 13.85
C ASN A 46 27.45 17.94 12.75
N SER A 47 26.38 17.32 13.27
CA SER A 47 24.96 17.30 12.86
C SER A 47 24.43 16.36 11.76
N SER A 48 23.47 15.53 12.20
CA SER A 48 22.43 14.73 11.50
C SER A 48 22.86 13.69 10.46
N ILE A 49 22.91 12.43 10.88
CA ILE A 49 23.10 11.25 10.02
C ILE A 49 21.71 10.75 9.60
N ALA A 50 21.17 11.24 8.49
CA ALA A 50 20.08 10.56 7.79
C ALA A 50 20.66 9.37 7.01
N PRO A 51 19.98 8.20 6.98
CA PRO A 51 20.41 7.07 6.15
C PRO A 51 20.33 7.44 4.67
N ARG A 52 21.44 7.24 3.96
CA ARG A 52 21.63 7.54 2.54
C ARG A 52 21.57 6.24 1.74
N PHE A 53 20.72 6.18 0.72
CA PHE A 53 20.63 5.03 -0.19
C PHE A 53 21.29 5.40 -1.52
N GLY A 54 22.50 4.91 -1.76
CA GLY A 54 23.27 5.20 -2.97
C GLY A 54 22.98 4.19 -4.10
N ALA A 55 22.69 4.70 -5.30
CA ALA A 55 22.81 3.95 -6.55
C ALA A 55 24.25 4.04 -7.07
N HIS A 56 24.74 2.93 -7.63
CA HIS A 56 26.06 2.87 -8.26
C HIS A 56 26.13 3.75 -9.51
N GLY A 57 27.08 4.69 -9.54
CA GLY A 57 27.59 5.34 -10.76
C GLY A 57 27.25 6.83 -10.86
N ASN A 58 28.26 7.68 -10.60
CA ASN A 58 28.53 9.08 -11.01
C ASN A 58 27.42 10.11 -11.31
N ASP A 59 26.15 9.82 -11.07
CA ASP A 59 25.02 10.73 -11.23
C ASP A 59 24.28 10.76 -9.89
N VAL A 60 24.83 11.51 -8.93
CA VAL A 60 24.41 11.41 -7.53
C VAL A 60 23.20 12.30 -7.26
N ASN A 61 22.06 11.97 -7.86
CA ASN A 61 20.78 12.27 -7.25
C ASN A 61 20.62 11.32 -6.05
N GLU A 62 21.29 11.66 -4.95
CA GLU A 62 21.28 10.89 -3.72
C GLU A 62 19.91 10.99 -3.07
N TYR A 63 19.19 9.87 -2.95
CA TYR A 63 17.94 9.83 -2.20
C TYR A 63 18.25 9.86 -0.70
N ALA A 64 17.70 10.84 -0.01
CA ALA A 64 17.79 11.00 1.43
C ALA A 64 16.40 10.93 2.06
N TYR A 65 16.30 10.20 3.17
CA TYR A 65 15.10 10.21 3.99
C TYR A 65 14.93 11.57 4.67
N VAL A 66 13.75 12.17 4.51
CA VAL A 66 13.39 13.45 5.14
C VAL A 66 12.46 13.19 6.32
N SER A 67 13.01 13.09 7.53
CA SER A 67 12.25 12.73 8.73
C SER A 67 11.21 13.75 9.17
N SER A 68 11.32 14.99 8.69
CA SER A 68 10.39 16.08 8.99
C SER A 68 9.19 16.14 8.03
N TRP A 69 9.09 15.19 7.11
CA TRP A 69 8.07 15.15 6.06
C TRP A 69 7.41 13.76 6.01
N PRO A 70 6.07 13.65 5.93
CA PRO A 70 5.09 14.72 6.02
C PRO A 70 4.86 15.19 7.47
N ILE A 71 4.27 16.37 7.64
CA ILE A 71 3.83 16.90 8.94
C ILE A 71 2.37 16.52 9.13
N LEU A 72 2.11 15.63 10.08
CA LEU A 72 0.77 15.17 10.42
C LEU A 72 0.63 14.98 11.94
N ASP A 73 -0.48 15.44 12.50
CA ASP A 73 -0.78 15.41 13.95
C ASP A 73 -1.44 14.10 14.41
N ARG A 74 -1.57 13.14 13.51
CA ARG A 74 -2.24 11.85 13.72
C ARG A 74 -1.50 10.72 13.04
N LYS A 75 -1.69 9.51 13.56
CA LYS A 75 -1.22 8.28 12.90
C LYS A 75 -2.22 7.87 11.82
N LEU A 76 -1.69 7.44 10.69
CA LEU A 76 -2.47 6.82 9.63
C LEU A 76 -2.48 5.31 9.80
N GLY A 77 -3.54 4.67 9.29
CA GLY A 77 -3.47 3.25 8.98
C GLY A 77 -2.59 2.98 7.76
N SER A 78 -2.74 1.79 7.19
CA SER A 78 -1.99 1.41 5.98
C SER A 78 -2.24 2.43 4.85
N VAL A 79 -1.17 3.05 4.39
CA VAL A 79 -1.14 3.86 3.17
C VAL A 79 -0.98 2.89 2.00
N SER A 80 -1.98 2.85 1.13
CA SER A 80 -2.07 1.87 0.03
C SER A 80 -1.52 2.43 -1.29
N ALA A 81 -1.60 3.74 -1.49
CA ALA A 81 -1.10 4.39 -2.69
C ALA A 81 -0.64 5.83 -2.43
N VAL A 82 0.21 6.30 -3.35
CA VAL A 82 0.73 7.66 -3.42
C VAL A 82 0.68 8.13 -4.88
N ALA A 83 0.38 9.40 -5.10
CA ALA A 83 0.40 10.07 -6.40
C ALA A 83 0.91 11.51 -6.25
N ILE A 84 1.23 12.14 -7.38
CA ILE A 84 1.61 13.55 -7.46
C ILE A 84 0.56 14.27 -8.32
N ASP A 85 0.03 15.39 -7.83
CA ASP A 85 -0.89 16.20 -8.64
C ASP A 85 -0.12 17.14 -9.60
N GLY A 86 -0.82 17.76 -10.55
CA GLY A 86 -0.21 18.69 -11.51
C GLY A 86 0.49 19.93 -10.92
N ALA A 87 0.34 20.21 -9.63
CA ALA A 87 1.07 21.27 -8.92
C ALA A 87 2.28 20.72 -8.14
N GLY A 88 2.56 19.42 -8.22
CA GLY A 88 3.67 18.76 -7.53
C GLY A 88 3.34 18.35 -6.09
N ASN A 89 2.09 18.48 -5.64
CA ASN A 89 1.71 18.08 -4.28
C ASN A 89 1.67 16.55 -4.17
N VAL A 90 2.07 16.03 -3.02
CA VAL A 90 1.98 14.60 -2.75
C VAL A 90 0.59 14.27 -2.23
N VAL A 91 -0.06 13.31 -2.87
CA VAL A 91 -1.38 12.80 -2.46
C VAL A 91 -1.23 11.36 -2.05
N ILE A 92 -1.78 10.98 -0.90
CA ILE A 92 -1.84 9.60 -0.44
C ILE A 92 -3.28 9.11 -0.34
N PHE A 93 -3.44 7.79 -0.42
CA PHE A 93 -4.70 7.09 -0.14
C PHE A 93 -4.44 6.05 0.96
N HIS A 94 -5.21 6.10 2.05
CA HIS A 94 -4.99 5.25 3.22
C HIS A 94 -6.28 4.63 3.75
N ARG A 95 -6.14 3.51 4.46
CA ARG A 95 -7.24 2.65 4.93
C ARG A 95 -7.85 3.06 6.27
N GLY A 96 -7.53 4.26 6.78
CA GLY A 96 -7.97 4.71 8.11
C GLY A 96 -7.76 3.64 9.19
N SER A 97 -8.81 3.30 9.92
CA SER A 97 -8.80 2.21 10.92
C SER A 97 -8.98 0.80 10.33
N HIS A 98 -9.33 0.66 9.04
CA HIS A 98 -9.55 -0.63 8.41
C HIS A 98 -8.20 -1.32 8.10
N VAL A 99 -8.19 -2.64 8.25
CA VAL A 99 -7.00 -3.47 8.04
C VAL A 99 -7.41 -4.66 7.19
N TRP A 100 -6.73 -4.86 6.07
CA TRP A 100 -6.92 -6.05 5.25
C TRP A 100 -6.30 -7.26 5.97
N LYS A 101 -7.13 -8.20 6.41
CA LYS A 101 -6.72 -9.45 7.06
C LYS A 101 -7.15 -10.65 6.21
N PHE A 102 -6.71 -11.84 6.61
CA PHE A 102 -7.09 -13.09 5.94
C PHE A 102 -8.61 -13.28 5.92
N GLU A 103 -9.29 -12.88 6.99
CA GLU A 103 -10.72 -13.05 7.20
C GLU A 103 -11.59 -11.96 6.54
N SER A 104 -10.98 -10.90 6.00
CA SER A 104 -11.73 -9.79 5.40
C SER A 104 -12.52 -10.21 4.15
N PHE A 105 -12.13 -11.32 3.52
CA PHE A 105 -12.81 -11.87 2.35
C PHE A 105 -13.07 -13.36 2.53
N ASP A 106 -14.21 -13.85 2.03
CA ASP A 106 -14.48 -15.28 1.98
C ASP A 106 -13.78 -15.96 0.78
N ALA A 107 -14.03 -17.26 0.61
CA ALA A 107 -13.49 -18.06 -0.49
C ALA A 107 -14.01 -17.65 -1.88
N LYS A 108 -14.99 -16.75 -1.97
CA LYS A 108 -15.53 -16.19 -3.21
C LYS A 108 -15.14 -14.72 -3.39
N ASP A 109 -14.17 -14.25 -2.62
CA ASP A 109 -13.68 -12.89 -2.62
C ASP A 109 -14.74 -11.84 -2.21
N VAL A 110 -15.81 -12.23 -1.53
CA VAL A 110 -16.82 -11.29 -1.01
C VAL A 110 -16.34 -10.70 0.31
N TYR A 111 -16.43 -9.39 0.46
CA TYR A 111 -16.01 -8.68 1.68
C TYR A 111 -16.94 -8.98 2.87
N GLN A 112 -16.36 -9.36 4.01
CA GLN A 112 -17.13 -9.87 5.17
C GLN A 112 -17.48 -8.80 6.21
N GLU A 113 -16.78 -7.66 6.21
CA GLU A 113 -16.91 -6.61 7.23
C GLU A 113 -17.79 -5.44 6.72
N ALA A 114 -18.71 -5.68 5.76
CA ALA A 114 -19.50 -4.62 5.13
C ALA A 114 -20.43 -3.89 6.11
N ALA A 115 -20.90 -4.60 7.15
CA ALA A 115 -21.78 -4.09 8.19
C ALA A 115 -21.09 -3.10 9.15
N ASP A 116 -19.76 -3.09 9.21
CA ASP A 116 -18.99 -2.17 10.06
C ASP A 116 -19.00 -0.73 9.52
N GLY A 117 -19.51 -0.56 8.29
CA GLY A 117 -19.59 0.74 7.63
C GLY A 117 -18.29 1.12 6.91
N PRO A 118 -18.32 2.21 6.14
CA PRO A 118 -17.14 2.74 5.48
C PRO A 118 -16.16 3.35 6.51
N ILE A 119 -14.93 3.58 6.07
CA ILE A 119 -13.90 4.26 6.85
C ILE A 119 -14.38 5.67 7.23
N PRO A 120 -14.54 6.01 8.53
CA PRO A 120 -15.10 7.30 8.93
C PRO A 120 -14.11 8.45 8.80
N GLN A 121 -12.80 8.17 8.80
CA GLN A 121 -11.76 9.18 8.62
C GLN A 121 -11.67 9.61 7.15
N HIS A 122 -11.19 10.82 6.89
CA HIS A 122 -10.70 11.17 5.55
C HIS A 122 -9.61 10.18 5.12
N THR A 123 -9.66 9.73 3.87
CA THR A 123 -8.80 8.66 3.36
C THR A 123 -7.83 9.15 2.28
N VAL A 124 -8.14 10.28 1.65
CA VAL A 124 -7.27 10.94 0.65
C VAL A 124 -6.72 12.23 1.24
N LEU A 125 -5.39 12.31 1.37
CA LEU A 125 -4.70 13.45 1.99
C LEU A 125 -3.69 14.02 1.00
N LYS A 126 -3.64 15.36 0.88
CA LYS A 126 -2.73 16.11 0.01
C LYS A 126 -1.77 16.95 0.84
N PHE A 127 -0.49 16.91 0.51
CA PHE A 127 0.58 17.61 1.22
C PHE A 127 1.41 18.48 0.28
N THR A 128 1.90 19.61 0.78
CA THR A 128 2.92 20.39 0.08
C THR A 128 4.19 19.55 -0.12
N PRO A 129 4.86 19.65 -1.28
CA PRO A 129 6.08 18.87 -1.54
C PRO A 129 7.23 19.29 -0.62
N ASP A 130 7.38 20.59 -0.35
CA ASP A 130 8.56 21.11 0.35
C ASP A 130 8.49 20.93 1.87
N THR A 131 7.35 21.27 2.47
CA THR A 131 7.19 21.30 3.94
C THR A 131 6.43 20.10 4.49
N GLY A 132 5.67 19.39 3.65
CA GLY A 132 4.81 18.29 4.10
C GLY A 132 3.60 18.76 4.89
N SER A 133 3.23 20.02 4.75
CA SER A 133 2.03 20.57 5.37
C SER A 133 0.80 20.01 4.68
N LEU A 134 -0.19 19.55 5.46
CA LEU A 134 -1.47 19.09 4.94
C LEU A 134 -2.24 20.25 4.29
N LEU A 135 -2.54 20.12 3.00
CA LEU A 135 -3.27 21.11 2.20
C LEU A 135 -4.78 20.80 2.12
N GLN A 136 -5.12 19.52 2.01
CA GLN A 136 -6.48 19.08 1.79
C GLN A 136 -6.64 17.64 2.26
N GLU A 137 -7.83 17.32 2.75
CA GLU A 137 -8.23 15.96 3.05
C GLU A 137 -9.71 15.74 2.69
N TRP A 138 -10.05 14.53 2.22
CA TRP A 138 -11.41 14.15 1.84
C TRP A 138 -11.58 12.63 1.82
N GLY A 139 -12.76 12.16 1.41
CA GLY A 139 -13.05 10.73 1.28
C GLY A 139 -13.49 10.04 2.57
N SER A 140 -14.04 10.79 3.53
CA SER A 140 -14.65 10.22 4.73
C SER A 140 -15.98 9.55 4.40
N ASN A 141 -16.22 8.37 4.97
CA ASN A 141 -17.42 7.57 4.78
C ASN A 141 -17.67 7.10 3.33
N LEU A 142 -16.63 7.03 2.48
CA LEU A 142 -16.76 6.59 1.08
C LEU A 142 -16.23 5.18 0.85
N PHE A 143 -15.04 4.88 1.38
CA PHE A 143 -14.26 3.69 1.04
C PHE A 143 -14.24 2.68 2.18
N TYR A 144 -13.98 1.41 1.85
CA TYR A 144 -13.90 0.29 2.78
C TYR A 144 -12.49 -0.31 2.82
N MET A 145 -11.87 -0.49 1.65
CA MET A 145 -10.50 -1.00 1.56
C MET A 145 -9.76 -0.31 0.41
N PRO A 146 -9.34 0.95 0.61
CA PRO A 146 -8.47 1.71 -0.28
C PRO A 146 -7.30 0.89 -0.84
N HIS A 147 -7.08 1.01 -2.15
CA HIS A 147 -5.96 0.37 -2.83
C HIS A 147 -5.21 1.34 -3.76
N GLY A 148 -5.64 1.50 -5.01
CA GLY A 148 -4.98 2.33 -6.00
C GLY A 148 -5.37 3.80 -5.92
N LEU A 149 -4.43 4.68 -6.27
CA LEU A 149 -4.64 6.11 -6.49
C LEU A 149 -3.83 6.54 -7.71
N THR A 150 -4.44 7.28 -8.63
CA THR A 150 -3.78 7.93 -9.77
C THR A 150 -4.46 9.27 -10.01
N ILE A 151 -3.68 10.29 -10.37
CA ILE A 151 -4.20 11.60 -10.74
C ILE A 151 -3.92 11.79 -12.22
N ASP A 152 -4.96 11.99 -13.03
CA ASP A 152 -4.81 12.17 -14.47
C ASP A 152 -4.40 13.59 -14.84
N HIS A 153 -4.13 13.82 -16.13
CA HIS A 153 -3.67 15.10 -16.66
C HIS A 153 -4.72 16.22 -16.61
N GLU A 154 -5.99 15.87 -16.35
CA GLU A 154 -7.09 16.82 -16.12
C GLU A 154 -7.33 17.05 -14.62
N GLN A 155 -6.44 16.53 -13.76
CA GLN A 155 -6.53 16.62 -12.29
C GLN A 155 -7.69 15.83 -11.67
N ASN A 156 -8.20 14.81 -12.36
CA ASN A 156 -9.16 13.88 -11.77
C ASN A 156 -8.46 12.78 -10.97
N TYR A 157 -9.11 12.35 -9.89
CA TYR A 157 -8.62 11.33 -8.98
C TYR A 157 -9.25 9.99 -9.35
N TRP A 158 -8.42 9.05 -9.80
CA TRP A 158 -8.79 7.66 -10.05
C TRP A 158 -8.40 6.80 -8.86
N LEU A 159 -9.39 6.15 -8.26
CA LEU A 159 -9.25 5.42 -7.00
C LEU A 159 -9.79 4.00 -7.18
N THR A 160 -9.17 3.02 -6.54
CA THR A 160 -9.70 1.65 -6.48
C THR A 160 -9.94 1.21 -5.05
N ASP A 161 -11.01 0.45 -4.85
CA ASP A 161 -11.35 -0.14 -3.56
C ASP A 161 -11.57 -1.64 -3.72
N VAL A 162 -10.75 -2.43 -3.03
CA VAL A 162 -10.77 -3.89 -3.18
C VAL A 162 -11.94 -4.53 -2.47
N ALA A 163 -12.47 -3.93 -1.41
CA ALA A 163 -13.66 -4.44 -0.72
C ALA A 163 -14.92 -4.13 -1.51
N LEU A 164 -14.96 -2.97 -2.15
CA LEU A 164 -16.10 -2.58 -2.98
C LEU A 164 -16.09 -3.25 -4.36
N HIS A 165 -14.95 -3.80 -4.80
CA HIS A 165 -14.75 -4.30 -6.18
C HIS A 165 -15.00 -3.21 -7.23
N GLN A 166 -14.58 -1.98 -6.93
CA GLN A 166 -14.94 -0.81 -7.71
C GLN A 166 -13.75 0.10 -8.01
N VAL A 167 -13.90 0.83 -9.11
CA VAL A 167 -13.04 1.93 -9.54
C VAL A 167 -13.88 3.21 -9.56
N PHE A 168 -13.29 4.31 -9.10
CA PHE A 168 -13.92 5.62 -9.02
C PHE A 168 -13.08 6.67 -9.74
N LYS A 169 -13.74 7.60 -10.45
CA LYS A 169 -13.15 8.87 -10.91
C LYS A 169 -13.81 10.02 -10.15
N PHE A 170 -13.02 10.88 -9.53
CA PHE A 170 -13.50 12.11 -8.88
C PHE A 170 -12.93 13.34 -9.57
N ASP A 171 -13.80 14.30 -9.87
CA ASP A 171 -13.41 15.68 -10.14
C ASP A 171 -13.68 16.50 -8.87
N LEU A 172 -12.62 16.95 -8.21
CA LEU A 172 -12.75 17.67 -6.94
C LEU A 172 -13.27 19.11 -7.11
N ASN A 173 -13.33 19.64 -8.34
CA ASN A 173 -14.04 20.89 -8.61
C ASN A 173 -15.57 20.68 -8.63
N HIS A 174 -16.01 19.43 -8.84
CA HIS A 174 -17.41 19.04 -8.84
C HIS A 174 -17.87 18.57 -7.46
N SER A 175 -17.21 17.57 -6.89
CA SER A 175 -17.60 16.99 -5.60
C SER A 175 -16.45 16.24 -4.92
N THR A 176 -16.47 16.25 -3.59
CA THR A 176 -15.58 15.44 -2.73
C THR A 176 -16.27 14.20 -2.17
N THR A 177 -17.56 13.99 -2.46
CA THR A 177 -18.36 12.87 -1.95
C THR A 177 -18.96 12.02 -3.06
N GLU A 178 -19.18 12.60 -4.24
CA GLU A 178 -19.81 11.93 -5.38
C GLU A 178 -18.82 11.78 -6.53
N PRO A 179 -18.51 10.55 -6.98
CA PRO A 179 -17.67 10.33 -8.14
C PRO A 179 -18.39 10.71 -9.44
N VAL A 180 -17.65 11.21 -10.43
CA VAL A 180 -18.16 11.45 -11.79
C VAL A 180 -18.24 10.17 -12.62
N LEU A 181 -17.53 9.12 -12.19
CA LEU A 181 -17.63 7.77 -12.76
C LEU A 181 -17.41 6.72 -11.67
N THR A 182 -18.26 5.69 -11.67
CA THR A 182 -18.08 4.47 -10.88
C THR A 182 -18.16 3.26 -11.81
N LEU A 183 -17.18 2.37 -11.74
CA LEU A 183 -17.13 1.12 -12.48
C LEU A 183 -17.07 -0.06 -11.50
N GLY A 184 -17.71 -1.18 -11.84
CA GLY A 184 -17.86 -2.33 -10.94
C GLY A 184 -19.14 -2.26 -10.11
N THR A 185 -19.53 -3.39 -9.54
CA THR A 185 -20.72 -3.52 -8.70
C THR A 185 -20.30 -3.62 -7.23
N ARG A 186 -20.93 -2.80 -6.39
CA ARG A 186 -20.55 -2.63 -4.99
C ARG A 186 -20.63 -3.96 -4.21
N PHE A 187 -19.51 -4.39 -3.65
CA PHE A 187 -19.34 -5.65 -2.89
C PHE A 187 -19.54 -6.93 -3.70
N GLU A 188 -19.62 -6.84 -5.03
CA GLU A 188 -19.87 -7.98 -5.90
C GLU A 188 -18.64 -8.29 -6.76
N PRO A 189 -17.80 -9.27 -6.37
CA PRO A 189 -16.71 -9.74 -7.21
C PRO A 189 -17.23 -10.39 -8.49
N GLY A 190 -16.51 -10.20 -9.59
CA GLY A 190 -16.76 -10.91 -10.85
C GLY A 190 -15.63 -10.76 -11.86
N ASN A 191 -15.80 -11.41 -13.01
CA ASN A 191 -14.80 -11.45 -14.09
C ASN A 191 -15.45 -11.24 -15.49
N ASP A 192 -16.62 -10.61 -15.52
CA ASP A 192 -17.27 -10.22 -16.77
C ASP A 192 -16.94 -8.75 -17.11
N MET A 193 -17.60 -8.17 -18.11
CA MET A 193 -17.32 -6.80 -18.56
C MET A 193 -17.79 -5.70 -17.60
N TYR A 194 -18.59 -6.02 -16.58
CA TYR A 194 -19.21 -5.05 -15.66
C TYR A 194 -18.74 -5.18 -14.22
N HIS A 195 -18.09 -6.29 -13.86
CA HIS A 195 -17.58 -6.56 -12.51
C HIS A 195 -16.05 -6.53 -12.47
N TYR A 196 -15.50 -6.22 -11.29
CA TYR A 196 -14.08 -6.41 -11.00
C TYR A 196 -13.90 -7.43 -9.86
N CYS A 197 -12.68 -7.91 -9.68
CA CYS A 197 -12.32 -8.72 -8.54
C CYS A 197 -11.06 -8.15 -7.88
N LYS A 198 -11.30 -7.28 -6.87
CA LYS A 198 -10.27 -6.58 -6.09
C LYS A 198 -9.30 -5.79 -7.01
N PRO A 199 -9.80 -4.76 -7.72
CA PRO A 199 -9.00 -3.97 -8.66
C PRO A 199 -7.92 -3.16 -7.94
N THR A 200 -6.73 -3.07 -8.53
CA THR A 200 -5.52 -2.60 -7.85
C THR A 200 -5.03 -1.23 -8.28
N ALA A 201 -5.12 -0.89 -9.57
CA ALA A 201 -4.58 0.35 -10.09
C ALA A 201 -5.31 0.79 -11.37
N VAL A 202 -5.23 2.09 -11.67
CA VAL A 202 -5.70 2.66 -12.93
C VAL A 202 -4.54 3.41 -13.58
N ALA A 203 -4.38 3.28 -14.90
CA ALA A 203 -3.49 4.11 -15.69
C ALA A 203 -4.30 4.90 -16.72
N VAL A 204 -4.00 6.19 -16.89
CA VAL A 204 -4.75 7.07 -17.79
C VAL A 204 -3.79 7.73 -18.78
N LEU A 205 -4.08 7.59 -20.07
CA LEU A 205 -3.33 8.22 -21.15
C LEU A 205 -3.77 9.68 -21.32
N LYS A 206 -2.92 10.49 -21.97
CA LYS A 206 -3.26 11.86 -22.37
C LYS A 206 -4.42 11.93 -23.38
N SER A 207 -4.72 10.82 -24.07
CA SER A 207 -5.90 10.69 -24.94
C SER A 207 -7.22 10.61 -24.17
N GLY A 208 -7.17 10.34 -22.85
CA GLY A 208 -8.33 10.06 -22.01
C GLY A 208 -8.68 8.56 -21.93
N GLU A 209 -8.03 7.71 -22.72
CA GLU A 209 -8.12 6.25 -22.56
C GLU A 209 -7.52 5.84 -21.22
N PHE A 210 -8.13 4.85 -20.57
CA PHE A 210 -7.67 4.35 -19.28
C PHE A 210 -7.70 2.82 -19.24
N PHE A 211 -6.90 2.28 -18.32
CA PHE A 211 -6.67 0.85 -18.12
C PHE A 211 -6.81 0.54 -16.64
N VAL A 212 -7.45 -0.58 -16.29
CA VAL A 212 -7.66 -0.99 -14.90
C VAL A 212 -6.95 -2.31 -14.65
N ALA A 213 -6.01 -2.34 -13.71
CA ALA A 213 -5.41 -3.59 -13.27
C ALA A 213 -6.38 -4.34 -12.33
N ASP A 214 -7.02 -5.39 -12.83
CA ASP A 214 -7.98 -6.22 -12.10
C ASP A 214 -7.29 -7.53 -11.67
N GLY A 215 -6.69 -7.53 -10.47
CA GLY A 215 -5.46 -8.31 -10.27
C GLY A 215 -5.32 -9.22 -9.04
N TYR A 216 -6.12 -9.10 -7.98
CA TYR A 216 -5.94 -9.99 -6.81
C TYR A 216 -6.61 -11.35 -7.00
N CYS A 217 -7.81 -11.37 -7.58
CA CYS A 217 -8.53 -12.59 -7.90
C CYS A 217 -8.83 -12.75 -9.40
N ASN A 218 -8.54 -11.71 -10.19
CA ASN A 218 -8.47 -11.76 -11.65
C ASN A 218 -7.02 -11.59 -12.13
N GLY A 219 -6.83 -11.57 -13.45
CA GLY A 219 -5.53 -11.37 -14.09
C GLY A 219 -5.67 -10.69 -15.45
N ARG A 220 -6.36 -9.54 -15.47
CA ARG A 220 -6.68 -8.81 -16.71
C ARG A 220 -6.48 -7.30 -16.57
N ILE A 221 -6.40 -6.64 -17.72
CA ILE A 221 -6.38 -5.18 -17.91
C ILE A 221 -7.60 -4.76 -18.73
#